data_AF-A0AA91DQ20-F1
#
_entry.id   AF-A0AA91DQ20-F1
#
_cell.length_a   1.000
_cell.length_b   1.000
_cell.length_c   1.000
_cell.angle_alpha   90.00
_cell.angle_beta   90.00
_cell.angle_gamma   90.00
#
_symmetry.space_group_name_H-M   'P 1'
#
loop_
_entity.id
_entity.type
_entity.pdbx_description
1 polymer ?
#
loop_
_entity_poly.entity_id
_entity_poly.type
_entity_poly.pdbx_seq_one_letter_code
_entity_poly.pdbx_strand_id
1 'polypeptide(L)' 'MRKWPETEVIQLVTGRVAITHMDGSVHRYGAGDTFVLPQGFKGVWDQPGKLSKIVVRHPLFWKD' A
#
# COMPACT_ATOMS: atom_id res chain seq x y z
N MET A 1 17.65 -5.13 1.82
CA MET A 1 16.17 -5.05 1.66
C MET A 1 15.84 -3.70 1.05
N ARG A 2 15.21 -3.68 -0.13
CA ARG A 2 14.79 -2.42 -0.78
C ARG A 2 13.60 -1.87 0.00
N LYS A 3 13.75 -0.66 0.53
CA LYS A 3 12.67 0.06 1.24
C LYS A 3 11.61 0.50 0.22
N TRP A 4 10.36 0.67 0.67
CA TRP A 4 9.32 1.23 -0.17
C TRP A 4 9.74 2.65 -0.63
N PRO A 5 9.79 2.92 -1.95
CA PRO A 5 10.49 4.10 -2.45
C PRO A 5 9.72 5.40 -2.21
N GLU A 6 8.38 5.33 -2.18
CA GLU A 6 7.47 6.47 -2.28
C GLU A 6 6.44 6.44 -1.17
N THR A 7 5.87 7.59 -0.82
CA THR A 7 4.58 7.60 -0.12
C THR A 7 3.47 7.42 -1.15
N GLU A 8 2.62 6.39 -0.98
CA GLU A 8 1.41 6.21 -1.78
C GLU A 8 0.17 6.56 -0.96
N VAL A 9 -0.71 7.43 -1.48
CA VAL A 9 -2.12 7.49 -1.06
C VAL A 9 -2.89 6.57 -2.00
N ILE A 10 -3.50 5.53 -1.45
CA ILE A 10 -4.09 4.42 -2.20
C ILE A 10 -5.59 4.40 -1.94
N GLN A 11 -6.38 4.50 -3.00
CA GLN A 11 -7.80 4.15 -2.99
C GLN A 11 -7.98 2.77 -3.66
N LEU A 12 -8.59 1.82 -2.95
CA LEU A 12 -8.90 0.51 -3.49
C LEU A 12 -10.22 0.55 -4.24
N VAL A 13 -10.17 0.16 -5.53
CA VAL A 13 -11.36 0.09 -6.38
C VAL A 13 -11.95 -1.31 -6.35
N THR A 14 -11.11 -2.36 -6.39
CA THR A 14 -11.54 -3.76 -6.25
C THR A 14 -10.51 -4.57 -5.49
N GLY A 15 -10.94 -5.73 -4.95
CA GLY A 15 -10.07 -6.64 -4.23
C GLY A 15 -9.92 -6.30 -2.75
N ARG A 16 -8.97 -6.95 -2.08
CA ARG A 16 -8.65 -6.78 -0.66
C ARG A 16 -7.16 -6.95 -0.42
N VAL A 17 -6.66 -6.33 0.64
CA VAL A 17 -5.28 -6.47 1.12
C VAL A 17 -5.26 -6.47 2.65
N ALA A 18 -4.39 -7.28 3.24
CA ALA A 18 -4.00 -7.19 4.64
C ALA A 18 -2.57 -6.62 4.72
N ILE A 19 -2.39 -5.60 5.55
CA ILE A 19 -1.10 -4.97 5.81
C ILE A 19 -0.70 -5.28 7.25
N THR A 20 0.35 -6.06 7.41
CA THR A 20 0.95 -6.34 8.71
C THR A 20 2.13 -5.41 8.93
N HIS A 21 2.08 -4.60 9.98
CA HIS A 21 3.14 -3.69 10.37
C HIS A 21 4.23 -4.41 11.18
N MET A 22 5.38 -3.78 11.37
CA MET A 22 6.50 -4.36 12.14
C MET A 22 6.16 -4.62 13.61
N ASP A 23 5.19 -3.91 14.18
CA ASP A 23 4.70 -4.12 15.54
C ASP A 23 3.70 -5.29 15.64
N GLY A 24 3.42 -5.97 14.52
CA GLY A 24 2.48 -7.09 14.44
C GLY A 24 1.02 -6.66 14.26
N SER A 25 0.70 -5.37 14.27
CA SER A 25 -0.66 -4.89 13.98
C SER A 25 -1.04 -5.20 12.53
N VAL A 26 -2.32 -5.52 12.30
CA VAL A 26 -2.84 -5.88 10.98
C VAL A 26 -4.02 -4.98 10.63
N HIS A 27 -3.88 -4.24 9.53
CA HIS A 27 -4.97 -3.50 8.91
C HIS A 27 -5.47 -4.25 7.68
N ARG A 28 -6.79 -4.35 7.52
CA ARG A 28 -7.42 -4.98 6.36
C ARG A 28 -8.21 -3.93 5.60
N TYR A 29 -7.97 -3.87 4.31
CA TYR A 29 -8.61 -2.93 3.40
C TYR A 29 -9.29 -3.66 2.25
N GLY A 30 -10.38 -3.12 1.76
CA GLY A 30 -11.18 -3.60 0.63
C GLY A 30 -11.62 -2.48 -0.31
N ALA A 31 -12.49 -2.83 -1.25
CA ALA A 31 -13.06 -1.86 -2.20
C ALA A 31 -13.76 -0.70 -1.47
N GLY A 32 -13.42 0.53 -1.87
CA GLY A 32 -13.91 1.77 -1.25
C GLY A 32 -12.95 2.37 -0.23
N ASP A 33 -12.05 1.57 0.36
CA ASP A 33 -11.12 2.07 1.38
C ASP A 33 -10.00 2.92 0.77
N THR A 34 -9.59 3.94 1.52
CA THR A 34 -8.43 4.77 1.22
C THR A 34 -7.45 4.74 2.36
N PHE A 35 -6.17 4.52 2.08
CA PHE A 35 -5.11 4.49 3.09
C PHE A 35 -3.78 5.00 2.54
N VAL A 36 -2.85 5.27 3.44
CA VAL A 36 -1.51 5.76 3.10
C VAL A 36 -0.47 4.69 3.40
N LEU A 37 0.38 4.40 2.42
CA LEU A 37 1.58 3.60 2.61
C LEU A 37 2.79 4.55 2.58
N PRO A 38 3.42 4.85 3.72
CA PRO A 38 4.49 5.84 3.78
C PRO A 38 5.76 5.36 3.09
N GLN A 39 6.53 6.30 2.55
CA GLN A 39 7.90 6.03 2.11
C GLN A 39 8.68 5.34 3.22
N GLY A 40 9.46 4.32 2.86
CA GLY A 40 10.22 3.55 3.82
C GLY A 40 9.39 2.54 4.62
N PHE A 41 8.12 2.34 4.28
CA PHE A 41 7.27 1.31 4.88
C PHE A 41 8.00 -0.03 4.99
N LYS A 42 7.85 -0.65 6.16
CA LYS A 42 8.32 -1.99 6.48
C LYS A 42 7.15 -2.77 7.05
N GLY A 43 6.89 -3.91 6.44
CA GLY A 43 5.77 -4.77 6.79
C GLY A 43 5.45 -5.73 5.66
N VAL A 44 4.34 -6.43 5.80
CA VAL A 44 3.88 -7.42 4.82
C VAL A 44 2.65 -6.88 4.11
N TRP A 45 2.68 -6.89 2.79
CA TRP A 45 1.52 -6.68 1.92
C TRP A 45 1.01 -8.06 1.49
N ASP A 46 -0.10 -8.51 2.07
CA ASP A 46 -0.74 -9.78 1.70
C ASP A 46 -2.01 -9.51 0.89
N GLN A 47 -2.01 -10.00 -0.35
CA GLN A 47 -3.06 -9.76 -1.34
C GLN A 47 -3.50 -11.11 -1.93
N PRO A 48 -4.59 -11.72 -1.41
CA PRO A 48 -4.97 -13.09 -1.78
C PRO A 48 -5.58 -13.24 -3.18
N GLY A 49 -5.77 -12.14 -3.92
CA GLY A 49 -6.38 -12.18 -5.24
C GLY A 49 -6.12 -10.93 -6.07
N LYS A 50 -6.81 -10.78 -7.21
CA LYS A 50 -6.70 -9.57 -8.03
C LYS A 50 -7.23 -8.35 -7.27
N LEU A 51 -6.56 -7.23 -7.47
CA LEU A 51 -6.86 -5.95 -6.86
C LEU A 51 -6.61 -4.84 -7.88
N SER A 52 -7.42 -3.79 -7.83
CA SER A 52 -7.21 -2.55 -8.59
C SER A 52 -7.20 -1.35 -7.65
N LYS A 53 -6.31 -0.40 -7.92
CA LYS A 53 -6.09 0.77 -7.09
C LYS A 53 -5.86 2.03 -7.91
N ILE A 54 -6.36 3.16 -7.42
CA ILE A 54 -5.97 4.50 -7.84
C ILE A 54 -4.95 5.00 -6.83
N VAL A 55 -3.84 5.56 -7.29
CA VAL A 55 -2.74 5.97 -6.42
C VAL A 55 -2.23 7.37 -6.75
N VAL A 56 -2.01 8.15 -5.70
CA VAL A 56 -1.18 9.37 -5.75
C VAL A 56 0.14 9.05 -5.06
N ARG A 57 1.27 9.40 -5.68
CA ARG A 57 2.61 9.08 -5.15
C ARG A 57 3.44 10.34 -4.93
N HIS A 58 4.23 10.35 -3.86
CA HIS A 58 5.22 11.40 -3.59
C HIS A 58 6.51 10.83 -2.96
N PRO A 59 7.70 11.23 -3.45
CA PRO A 59 7.91 11.88 -4.75
C PRO A 59 7.61 10.88 -5.89
N LEU A 60 7.57 11.30 -7.14
CA LEU A 60 7.43 10.36 -8.27
C LEU A 60 8.84 9.93 -8.71
N PHE A 61 9.26 8.70 -8.41
CA PHE A 61 10.60 8.19 -8.75
C PHE A 61 10.72 7.61 -10.17
N TRP A 62 9.69 7.73 -11.01
CA TRP A 62 9.73 7.20 -12.39
C TRP A 62 10.26 8.21 -13.42
N LYS A 63 10.89 9.32 -12.97
CA LYS A 63 11.38 10.39 -13.85
C LYS A 63 12.90 10.60 -13.88
N ASP A 64 13.68 9.66 -13.36
CA ASP A 64 15.12 9.58 -13.62
C ASP A 64 15.45 8.26 -14.35
#